data_AF-A0A7Y6B697-F1
#
_entry.id   AF-A0A7Y6B697-F1
#
_cell.length_a   1.000
_cell.length_b   1.000
_cell.length_c   1.000
_cell.angle_alpha   90.00
_cell.angle_beta   90.00
_cell.angle_gamma   90.00
#
_symmetry.space_group_name_H-M   'P 1'
#
loop_
_entity.id
_entity.type
_entity.pdbx_description
1 polymer ?
#
loop_
_entity_poly.entity_id
_entity_poly.type
_entity_poly.pdbx_seq_one_letter_code
_entity_poly.pdbx_strand_id
1 'polypeptide(L)' 'MGIVKIDDQLHEEVRRASTVMCRSINAQAEFWIKMGMLAEANPTLSFHDIIKAQMAAAELPLPQPLVA' A
#
# COMPACT_ATOMS: atom_id res chain seq x y z
N MET A 1 -8.71 -16.88 10.67
CA MET A 1 -7.65 -15.95 10.21
C MET A 1 -6.83 -15.54 11.41
N GLY A 2 -5.51 -15.78 11.34
CA GLY A 2 -4.60 -15.60 12.47
C GLY A 2 -4.50 -14.13 12.89
N ILE A 3 -4.54 -13.89 14.19
CA ILE A 3 -4.21 -12.59 14.76
C ILE A 3 -2.74 -12.35 14.45
N VAL A 4 -2.46 -11.43 13.53
CA VAL A 4 -1.09 -10.97 13.27
C VAL A 4 -0.69 -10.11 14.46
N LYS A 5 0.27 -10.60 15.25
CA LYS A 5 0.79 -9.86 16.39
C LYS A 5 1.74 -8.79 15.85
N ILE A 6 1.34 -7.53 15.99
CA ILE A 6 2.17 -6.38 15.63
C ILE A 6 2.82 -5.90 16.94
N ASP A 7 4.08 -5.52 16.88
CA ASP A 7 4.76 -4.89 18.01
C ASP A 7 4.09 -3.56 18.39
N ASP A 8 3.98 -3.27 19.69
CA ASP A 8 3.27 -2.08 20.19
C ASP A 8 3.89 -0.77 19.68
N GLN A 9 5.23 -0.73 19.54
CA GLN A 9 5.92 0.45 18.99
C GLN A 9 5.58 0.62 17.50
N LEU A 10 5.62 -0.47 16.74
CA LEU A 10 5.25 -0.47 15.32
C LEU A 10 3.79 -0.06 15.13
N HIS A 11 2.89 -0.49 16.01
CA HIS A 11 1.49 -0.08 15.99
C HIS A 11 1.33 1.44 16.15
N GLU A 12 2.05 2.06 17.10
CA GLU A 12 2.00 3.51 17.32
C GLU A 12 2.65 4.32 16.18
N GLU A 13 3.70 3.80 15.55
CA GLU A 13 4.30 4.43 14.37
C GLU A 13 3.35 4.37 13.16
N VAL A 14 2.76 3.21 12.89
CA VAL A 14 1.77 3.04 11.81
C VAL A 14 0.54 3.91 12.06
N ARG A 15 0.08 4.02 13.31
CA ARG A 15 -1.02 4.90 13.71
C ARG A 15 -0.72 6.37 13.38
N ARG A 16 0.47 6.86 13.74
CA ARG A 16 0.90 8.24 13.44
C ARG A 16 1.02 8.49 11.94
N ALA A 17 1.65 7.57 11.20
CA ALA A 17 1.76 7.67 9.74
C ALA A 17 0.39 7.65 9.04
N SER A 18 -0.55 6.85 9.56
CA SER A 18 -1.94 6.78 9.09
C SER A 18 -2.63 8.14 9.10
N THR A 19 -2.46 8.88 10.20
CA THR A 19 -3.02 10.23 10.36
C THR A 19 -2.46 11.20 9.31
N VAL A 20 -1.16 11.10 9.00
CA VAL A 20 -0.51 11.94 7.97
C VAL A 20 -0.99 11.59 6.56
N MET A 21 -1.17 10.30 6.27
CA MET A 21 -1.63 9.82 4.97
C MET A 21 -3.15 9.87 4.79
N CYS A 22 -3.88 10.52 5.71
CA CYS A 22 -5.34 10.64 5.69
C CYS A 22 -6.08 9.29 5.52
N ARG A 23 -5.52 8.19 6.08
CA ARG A 23 -6.05 6.82 5.93
C ARG A 23 -6.01 6.03 7.24
N SER A 24 -6.95 5.10 7.45
CA SER A 24 -6.96 4.24 8.65
C SER A 24 -5.85 3.18 8.64
N ILE A 25 -5.50 2.63 9.81
CA ILE A 25 -4.51 1.54 9.95
C ILE A 25 -4.96 0.31 9.16
N ASN A 26 -6.26 -0.03 9.24
CA ASN A 26 -6.81 -1.16 8.49
C ASN A 26 -6.67 -0.95 6.98
N ALA A 27 -6.94 0.27 6.49
CA ALA A 27 -6.75 0.59 5.08
C ALA A 27 -5.27 0.48 4.68
N GLN A 28 -4.33 0.85 5.57
CA GLN A 28 -2.89 0.64 5.33
C GLN A 28 -2.54 -0.85 5.24
N ALA A 29 -3.02 -1.66 6.20
CA ALA A 29 -2.77 -3.09 6.23
C ALA A 29 -3.33 -3.78 4.97
N GLU A 30 -4.56 -3.47 4.59
CA GLU A 30 -5.21 -4.02 3.41
C GLU A 30 -4.41 -3.71 2.13
N PHE A 31 -3.95 -2.46 1.99
CA PHE A 31 -3.10 -2.07 0.87
C PHE A 31 -1.80 -2.88 0.81
N TRP A 32 -1.07 -2.98 1.92
CA TRP A 32 0.20 -3.70 1.93
C TRP A 32 0.03 -5.21 1.72
N ILE A 33 -1.04 -5.81 2.26
CA ILE A 33 -1.39 -7.21 1.99
C ILE A 33 -1.63 -7.41 0.49
N LYS A 34 -2.46 -6.55 -0.13
CA LYS A 34 -2.74 -6.63 -1.57
C LYS A 34 -1.47 -6.45 -2.41
N MET A 35 -0.63 -5.46 -2.08
CA MET A 35 0.62 -5.21 -2.80
C MET A 35 1.61 -6.37 -2.66
N GLY A 36 1.71 -6.97 -1.46
CA GLY A 36 2.53 -8.16 -1.21
C GLY A 36 2.08 -9.34 -2.06
N MET A 37 0.78 -9.65 -2.08
CA MET A 37 0.23 -10.73 -2.91
C MET A 37 0.50 -10.51 -4.40
N LEU A 38 0.39 -9.27 -4.89
CA LEU A 38 0.66 -8.92 -6.28
C LEU A 38 2.15 -9.05 -6.62
N ALA A 39 3.03 -8.67 -5.71
CA ALA A 39 4.48 -8.82 -5.87
C ALA A 39 4.89 -10.30 -5.84
N GLU A 40 4.31 -11.12 -4.96
CA GLU A 40 4.53 -12.56 -4.92
C GLU A 40 4.05 -13.25 -6.22
N ALA A 41 2.89 -12.86 -6.74
CA ALA A 41 2.36 -13.40 -7.99
C ALA A 41 3.14 -12.93 -9.23
N ASN A 42 3.84 -11.80 -9.15
CA ASN A 42 4.58 -11.20 -10.27
C ASN A 42 6.00 -10.77 -9.84
N PRO A 43 6.93 -11.71 -9.61
CA PRO A 43 8.25 -11.41 -9.04
C PRO A 43 9.13 -10.49 -9.90
N THR A 44 8.83 -10.35 -11.19
CA THR A 44 9.56 -9.52 -12.14
C THR A 44 9.06 -8.08 -12.20
N LEU A 45 7.88 -7.78 -11.63
CA LEU A 45 7.30 -6.45 -11.65
C LEU A 45 7.82 -5.64 -10.46
N SER A 46 8.23 -4.41 -10.73
CA SER A 46 8.55 -3.48 -9.65
C SER A 46 7.28 -3.02 -8.94
N PHE A 47 7.41 -2.52 -7.71
CA PHE A 47 6.30 -1.87 -6.99
C PHE A 47 5.61 -0.80 -7.85
N HIS A 48 6.39 0.00 -8.59
CA HIS A 48 5.85 1.04 -9.46
C HIS A 48 5.01 0.45 -10.60
N ASP A 49 5.46 -0.66 -11.20
CA ASP A 49 4.70 -1.32 -12.26
C ASP A 49 3.41 -1.93 -11.73
N ILE A 50 3.43 -2.48 -10.52
CA ILE A 50 2.22 -2.98 -9.84
C ILE A 50 1.24 -1.83 -9.59
N ILE A 51 1.71 -0.67 -9.10
CA ILE A 51 0.86 0.51 -8.89
C ILE A 51 0.26 0.99 -10.22
N LYS A 52 1.06 1.09 -11.29
CA LYS A 52 0.55 1.48 -12.61
C LYS A 52 -0.54 0.52 -13.10
N ALA A 53 -0.33 -0.78 -12.95
CA ALA A 53 -1.31 -1.79 -13.33
C ALA A 53 -2.61 -1.66 -12.50
N GLN A 54 -2.50 -1.41 -11.19
CA GLN A 54 -3.67 -1.18 -10.32
C GLN A 54 -4.42 0.10 -10.66
N MET A 55 -3.71 1.19 -11.02
CA MET A 55 -4.34 2.43 -11.45
C MET A 55 -5.06 2.28 -12.80
N ALA A 56 -4.42 1.60 -13.76
CA ALA A 56 -5.03 1.29 -15.05
C ALA A 56 -6.29 0.42 -14.89
N ALA A 57 -6.25 -0.59 -14.01
CA ALA A 57 -7.40 -1.44 -13.70
C ALA A 57 -8.53 -0.69 -12.97
N ALA A 58 -8.21 0.36 -12.22
CA ALA A 58 -9.17 1.24 -11.56
C ALA A 58 -9.67 2.39 -12.45
N GLU A 59 -9.27 2.43 -13.72
CA GLU A 59 -9.59 3.49 -14.68
C GLU A 59 -9.16 4.90 -14.20
N LEU A 60 -8.15 4.96 -13.34
CA LEU A 60 -7.61 6.20 -12.81
C LEU A 60 -6.45 6.71 -13.67
N PRO A 61 -6.41 8.02 -13.98
CA PRO A 61 -5.27 8.61 -14.66
C PRO A 61 -4.03 8.49 -13.77
N LEU A 62 -2.89 8.12 -14.37
CA LEU A 62 -1.61 8.10 -13.65
C LEU A 62 -1.30 9.51 -13.14
N PRO A 63 -0.77 9.66 -11.91
CA PRO A 63 -0.45 10.97 -11.37
C PRO A 63 0.59 11.60 -12.28
N GLN A 64 0.31 12.82 -12.74
CA GLN A 64 1.32 13.57 -13.48
C GLN A 64 2.45 13.89 -12.49
N PRO A 65 3.72 13.72 -12.87
CA PRO A 65 4.82 14.14 -12.02
C PRO A 65 4.63 15.61 -11.68
N LEU A 66 4.84 15.97 -10.40
CA LEU A 66 4.90 17.36 -9.97
C LEU A 66 6.10 18.00 -10.69
N VAL A 67 5.82 18.66 -11.81
CA VAL A 67 6.81 19.45 -12.54
C VAL A 67 7.20 20.61 -11.63
N ALA A 68 8.50 20.78 -11.40
CA ALA A 68 9.06 21.87 -10.61
C ALA A 68 8.82 23.24 -11.25
#